data_AF-A0A7W4A9V9-F1
#
_entry.id   AF-A0A7W4A9V9-F1
#
_cell.length_a   1.000
_cell.length_b   1.000
_cell.length_c   1.000
_cell.angle_alpha   90.00
_cell.angle_beta   90.00
_cell.angle_gamma   90.00
#
_symmetry.space_group_name_H-M   'P 1'
#
loop_
_entity.id
_entity.type
_entity.pdbx_description
1 polymer ?
#
loop_
_entity_poly.entity_id
_entity_poly.type
_entity_poly.pdbx_seq_one_letter_code
_entity_poly.pdbx_strand_id
1 'polypeptide(L)'
;MYRLIAPIVDFANTSINLEPYFEFNQTSAHRTSQSVDIALLDNEKPVVMIEAKRANKNIAPEHIEKYLEDGVRGVVSNGFDWILCYNNFHIVHSIWNGDMNQINTSALKSIINFIRGKESYSAEWSQGQTNVVSNIKPVSPVKLTKAVRLSNTVTAPKSIEECRFEASKLNRATPEDLAFLDSLIDSLNQMYGEVPLGCRFEFRSSRVSFFNESVSESSSRVGRIELGKKNPDIIVLTRLVAFANRLNSIAPPRPHDKGPHMRRYRLPDIAGSENFGRELGAIIFSSKTE
;
A
#
# COMPACT_ATOMS: atom_id res chain seq x y z
N MET A 1 13.00 -9.60 -3.82
CA MET A 1 12.91 -8.81 -5.06
C MET A 1 13.26 -7.37 -4.74
N TYR A 2 12.45 -6.69 -3.93
CA TYR A 2 12.63 -5.26 -3.60
C TYR A 2 13.90 -4.87 -2.85
N ARG A 3 14.64 -5.80 -2.23
CA ARG A 3 15.80 -5.48 -1.38
C ARG A 3 16.93 -4.73 -2.10
N LEU A 4 17.07 -4.90 -3.42
CA LEU A 4 18.08 -4.21 -4.23
C LEU A 4 17.54 -2.92 -4.88
N ILE A 5 16.22 -2.73 -4.89
CA ILE A 5 15.54 -1.65 -5.60
C ILE A 5 15.07 -0.59 -4.61
N ALA A 6 14.32 -1.01 -3.57
CA ALA A 6 13.71 -0.13 -2.59
C ALA A 6 14.69 0.85 -1.91
N PRO A 7 15.91 0.45 -1.49
CA PRO A 7 16.84 1.41 -0.87
C PRO A 7 17.21 2.59 -1.78
N ILE A 8 17.34 2.36 -3.09
CA ILE A 8 17.63 3.41 -4.08
C ILE A 8 16.42 4.31 -4.27
N VAL A 9 15.23 3.72 -4.36
CA VAL A 9 13.96 4.44 -4.49
C VAL A 9 13.68 5.30 -3.26
N ASP A 10 13.81 4.73 -2.06
CA ASP A 10 13.63 5.42 -0.78
C ASP A 10 14.61 6.59 -0.67
N PHE A 11 15.90 6.36 -0.96
CA PHE A 11 16.91 7.41 -0.95
C PHE A 11 16.62 8.52 -1.97
N ALA A 12 16.16 8.18 -3.17
CA ALA A 12 15.75 9.18 -4.15
C ALA A 12 14.54 10.00 -3.63
N ASN A 13 13.56 9.30 -3.03
CA ASN A 13 12.31 9.87 -2.55
C ASN A 13 12.49 10.84 -1.36
N THR A 14 13.53 10.69 -0.54
CA THR A 14 13.82 11.61 0.58
C THR A 14 13.84 13.09 0.19
N SER A 15 14.22 13.41 -1.06
CA SER A 15 14.34 14.80 -1.54
C SER A 15 13.11 15.34 -2.29
N ILE A 16 12.24 14.47 -2.78
CA ILE A 16 11.05 14.84 -3.56
C ILE A 16 9.75 14.62 -2.77
N ASN A 17 9.79 13.83 -1.69
CA ASN A 17 8.72 13.62 -0.74
C ASN A 17 7.38 13.18 -1.37
N LEU A 18 7.45 12.28 -2.36
CA LEU A 18 6.26 11.69 -2.98
C LEU A 18 5.70 10.55 -2.12
N GLU A 19 4.40 10.29 -2.23
CA GLU A 19 3.75 9.18 -1.50
C GLU A 19 4.10 7.85 -2.19
N PRO A 20 4.83 6.92 -1.53
CA PRO A 20 5.10 5.62 -2.10
C PRO A 20 3.86 4.73 -2.03
N TYR A 21 3.57 4.02 -3.11
CA TYR A 21 2.49 3.05 -3.24
C TYR A 21 3.05 1.74 -3.81
N PHE A 22 2.64 0.60 -3.26
CA PHE A 22 3.05 -0.72 -3.74
C PHE A 22 1.87 -1.43 -4.41
N GLU A 23 2.14 -2.18 -5.48
CA GLU A 23 1.08 -2.83 -6.28
C GLU A 23 0.05 -1.79 -6.79
N PHE A 24 0.55 -0.70 -7.38
CA PHE A 24 -0.27 0.40 -7.91
C PHE A 24 -1.01 -0.04 -9.17
N ASN A 25 -2.34 -0.02 -9.13
CA ASN A 25 -3.16 -0.41 -10.28
C ASN A 25 -3.10 0.66 -11.38
N GLN A 26 -2.59 0.28 -12.55
CA GLN A 26 -2.54 1.12 -13.73
C GLN A 26 -3.22 0.40 -14.90
N THR A 27 -4.04 1.13 -15.64
CA THR A 27 -4.68 0.61 -16.84
C THR A 27 -3.78 0.89 -18.04
N SER A 28 -3.41 -0.16 -18.78
CA SER A 28 -2.59 0.00 -19.99
C SER A 28 -3.36 0.70 -21.11
N ALA A 29 -2.63 1.16 -22.14
CA ALA A 29 -3.22 1.68 -23.38
C ALA A 29 -4.22 0.69 -24.04
N HIS A 30 -4.06 -0.62 -23.81
CA HIS A 30 -4.95 -1.67 -24.31
C HIS A 30 -6.09 -2.04 -23.35
N ARG A 31 -6.39 -1.17 -22.37
CA ARG A 31 -7.47 -1.34 -21.37
C ARG A 31 -7.33 -2.56 -20.47
N THR A 32 -6.12 -3.11 -20.34
CA THR A 32 -5.81 -4.17 -19.37
C THR A 32 -5.25 -3.54 -18.11
N SER A 33 -5.89 -3.78 -16.97
CA SER A 33 -5.41 -3.31 -15.66
C SER A 33 -4.35 -4.27 -15.14
N GLN A 34 -3.17 -3.75 -14.80
CA GLN A 34 -2.13 -4.49 -14.08
C GLN A 34 -1.57 -3.63 -12.96
N SER A 35 -1.12 -4.28 -11.90
CA SER A 35 -0.50 -3.62 -10.76
C SER A 35 1.00 -3.47 -11.04
N VAL A 36 1.49 -2.25 -11.08
CA VAL A 36 2.93 -1.94 -11.09
C VAL A 36 3.48 -2.12 -9.68
N ASP A 37 4.68 -2.69 -9.53
CA ASP A 37 5.19 -3.07 -8.22
C ASP A 37 5.37 -1.88 -7.25
N ILE A 38 5.89 -0.74 -7.74
CA ILE A 38 6.05 0.49 -6.94
C ILE A 38 5.64 1.71 -7.79
N ALA A 39 4.89 2.63 -7.20
CA ALA A 39 4.63 3.96 -7.74
C ALA A 39 4.96 5.04 -6.70
N LEU A 40 5.48 6.18 -7.16
CA LEU A 40 5.62 7.40 -6.37
C LEU A 40 4.58 8.41 -6.84
N LEU A 41 3.69 8.78 -5.93
CA LEU A 41 2.50 9.58 -6.23
C LEU A 41 2.67 11.04 -5.79
N ASP A 42 2.25 11.95 -6.65
CA ASP A 42 1.98 13.35 -6.31
C ASP A 42 0.46 13.55 -6.39
N ASN A 43 -0.17 13.87 -5.26
CA ASN A 43 -1.63 14.05 -5.18
C ASN A 43 -2.41 12.90 -5.86
N GLU A 44 -2.05 11.65 -5.51
CA GLU A 44 -2.63 10.40 -6.03
C GLU A 44 -2.32 10.08 -7.50
N LYS A 45 -1.62 10.97 -8.22
CA LYS A 45 -1.19 10.72 -9.60
C LYS A 45 0.23 10.15 -9.64
N PRO A 46 0.49 9.10 -10.43
CA PRO A 46 1.84 8.53 -10.53
C PRO A 46 2.78 9.48 -11.26
N VAL A 47 3.92 9.79 -10.65
CA VAL A 47 5.00 10.57 -11.28
C VAL A 47 6.20 9.69 -11.61
N VAL A 48 6.38 8.62 -10.83
CA VAL A 48 7.35 7.55 -11.10
C VAL A 48 6.66 6.21 -10.92
N MET A 49 6.86 5.30 -11.85
CA MET A 49 6.40 3.91 -11.79
C MET A 49 7.58 2.98 -11.98
N ILE A 50 7.62 1.89 -11.22
CA ILE A 50 8.75 0.98 -11.17
C ILE A 50 8.25 -0.46 -11.20
N GLU A 51 8.66 -1.19 -12.24
CA GLU A 51 8.44 -2.62 -12.41
C GLU A 51 9.69 -3.39 -11.95
N ALA A 52 9.55 -4.17 -10.89
CA ALA A 52 10.62 -4.94 -10.29
C ALA A 52 10.59 -6.39 -10.80
N LYS A 53 11.72 -6.86 -11.31
CA LYS A 53 11.91 -8.27 -11.67
C LYS A 53 12.84 -8.95 -10.67
N ARG A 54 12.83 -10.29 -10.69
CA ARG A 54 13.82 -11.07 -9.94
C ARG A 54 15.20 -10.84 -10.54
N ALA A 55 16.24 -10.89 -9.70
CA ALA A 55 17.64 -10.68 -10.08
C ALA A 55 18.10 -11.44 -11.33
N ASN A 56 17.59 -12.66 -11.55
CA ASN A 56 17.96 -13.52 -12.66
C ASN A 56 17.06 -13.38 -13.90
N LYS A 57 16.14 -12.40 -13.91
CA LYS A 57 15.20 -12.20 -15.01
C LYS A 57 15.70 -11.10 -15.93
N ASN A 58 15.47 -11.33 -17.21
CA ASN A 58 15.68 -10.32 -18.22
C ASN A 58 14.68 -9.18 -18.03
N ILE A 59 15.11 -7.99 -18.40
CA ILE A 59 14.31 -6.77 -18.33
C ILE A 59 14.33 -6.08 -19.69
N ALA A 60 13.21 -5.45 -20.02
CA ALA A 60 13.00 -4.77 -21.29
C ALA A 60 12.03 -3.57 -21.06
N PRO A 61 12.15 -2.47 -21.81
CA PRO A 61 11.31 -1.28 -21.64
C PRO A 61 9.80 -1.57 -21.72
N GLU A 62 9.41 -2.51 -22.58
CA GLU A 62 8.01 -2.86 -22.87
C GLU A 62 7.28 -3.44 -21.64
N HIS A 63 8.03 -3.86 -20.62
CA HIS A 63 7.45 -4.28 -19.35
C HIS A 63 6.71 -3.14 -18.64
N ILE A 64 7.11 -1.88 -18.84
CA ILE A 64 6.49 -0.72 -18.19
C ILE A 64 5.91 0.30 -19.15
N GLU A 65 6.45 0.48 -20.37
CA GLU A 65 6.03 1.52 -21.31
C GLU A 65 4.54 1.51 -21.62
N LYS A 66 3.92 0.32 -21.71
CA LYS A 66 2.47 0.14 -21.90
C LYS A 66 1.59 0.79 -20.82
N TYR A 67 2.17 1.24 -19.72
CA TYR A 67 1.50 1.86 -18.58
C TYR A 67 1.83 3.36 -18.43
N LEU A 68 2.85 3.86 -19.13
CA LEU A 68 3.32 5.23 -18.97
C LEU A 68 2.42 6.18 -19.76
N GLU A 69 1.86 7.16 -19.06
CA GLU A 69 1.28 8.35 -19.68
C GLU A 69 2.38 9.40 -19.91
N ASP A 70 2.13 10.36 -20.80
CA ASP A 70 3.06 11.45 -21.08
C ASP A 70 3.46 12.19 -19.79
N GLY A 71 4.75 12.34 -19.56
CA GLY A 71 5.29 12.98 -18.35
C GLY A 71 5.47 12.04 -17.16
N VAL A 72 5.04 10.78 -17.22
CA VAL A 72 5.30 9.77 -16.17
C VAL A 72 6.62 9.07 -16.44
N ARG A 73 7.46 8.96 -15.40
CA ARG A 73 8.75 8.26 -15.49
C ARG A 73 8.59 6.79 -15.18
N GLY A 74 9.08 5.92 -16.06
CA GLY A 74 9.11 4.49 -15.87
C GLY A 74 10.49 3.96 -15.51
N VAL A 75 10.53 2.93 -14.68
CA VAL A 75 11.74 2.15 -14.41
C VAL A 75 11.43 0.67 -14.50
N VAL A 76 12.28 -0.10 -15.16
CA VAL A 76 12.28 -1.57 -15.07
C VAL A 76 13.62 -1.99 -14.47
N SER A 77 13.60 -2.80 -13.40
CA SER A 77 14.85 -3.22 -12.77
C SER A 77 14.80 -4.65 -12.23
N ASN A 78 15.90 -5.38 -12.38
CA ASN A 78 16.14 -6.65 -11.67
C ASN A 78 16.99 -6.45 -10.39
N GLY A 79 17.34 -5.21 -10.06
CA GLY A 79 18.21 -4.80 -8.97
C GLY A 79 19.64 -4.43 -9.40
N PHE A 80 20.16 -5.07 -10.45
CA PHE A 80 21.52 -4.81 -10.97
C PHE A 80 21.47 -3.93 -12.21
N ASP A 81 20.55 -4.26 -13.10
CA ASP A 81 20.28 -3.51 -14.32
C ASP A 81 19.01 -2.70 -14.15
N TRP A 82 19.01 -1.52 -14.74
CA TRP A 82 17.99 -0.50 -14.62
C TRP A 82 17.73 0.10 -15.99
N ILE A 83 16.50 -0.06 -16.48
CA ILE A 83 16.03 0.60 -17.68
C ILE A 83 15.18 1.78 -17.22
N LEU A 84 15.58 2.99 -17.61
CA LEU A 84 14.85 4.23 -17.31
C LEU A 84 14.07 4.60 -18.57
N CYS A 85 12.77 4.83 -18.46
CA CYS A 85 11.85 5.08 -19.58
C CYS A 85 11.14 6.42 -19.38
N TYR A 86 11.10 7.26 -20.41
CA TYR A 86 10.37 8.53 -20.40
C TYR A 86 9.93 8.93 -21.82
N ASN A 87 8.65 9.21 -22.03
CA ASN A 87 8.08 9.64 -23.31
C ASN A 87 8.54 8.78 -24.52
N ASN A 88 8.51 7.44 -24.39
CA ASN A 88 8.95 6.45 -25.40
C ASN A 88 10.46 6.40 -25.68
N PHE A 89 11.27 7.06 -24.87
CA PHE A 89 12.71 6.92 -24.87
C PHE A 89 13.15 6.08 -23.68
N HIS A 90 14.25 5.34 -23.85
CA HIS A 90 14.86 4.64 -22.73
C HIS A 90 16.38 4.69 -22.73
N ILE A 91 16.95 4.53 -21.54
CA ILE A 91 18.38 4.34 -21.30
C ILE A 91 18.60 3.18 -20.35
N VAL A 92 19.70 2.45 -20.55
CA VAL A 92 20.07 1.29 -19.73
C VAL A 92 21.28 1.61 -18.88
N HIS A 93 21.17 1.32 -17.60
CA HIS A 93 22.26 1.41 -16.63
C HIS A 93 22.47 0.07 -15.95
N SER A 94 23.73 -0.28 -15.70
CA SER A 94 24.08 -1.37 -14.79
C SER A 94 24.83 -0.78 -13.59
N ILE A 95 24.29 -0.98 -12.39
CA ILE A 95 24.93 -0.50 -11.15
C ILE A 95 26.06 -1.41 -10.69
N TRP A 96 26.15 -2.62 -11.24
CA TRP A 96 27.18 -3.58 -10.90
C TRP A 96 28.10 -3.82 -12.09
N ASN A 97 29.36 -3.41 -11.95
CA ASN A 97 30.37 -3.76 -12.93
C ASN A 97 30.95 -5.13 -12.54
N GLY A 98 30.54 -6.17 -13.27
CA GLY A 98 30.99 -7.55 -13.04
C GLY A 98 32.49 -7.75 -13.21
N ASP A 99 33.11 -7.03 -14.14
CA ASP A 99 34.55 -7.15 -14.44
C ASP A 99 35.41 -6.52 -13.35
N MET A 100 34.94 -5.41 -12.76
CA MET A 100 35.63 -4.70 -11.68
C MET A 100 35.18 -5.10 -10.28
N ASN A 101 34.14 -5.94 -10.15
CA ASN A 101 33.52 -6.31 -8.87
C ASN A 101 33.18 -5.08 -8.00
N GLN A 102 32.71 -4.01 -8.64
CA GLN A 102 32.49 -2.70 -8.03
C GLN A 102 31.16 -2.10 -8.44
N ILE A 103 30.64 -1.21 -7.58
CA ILE A 103 29.44 -0.44 -7.86
C ILE A 103 29.79 0.67 -8.85
N ASN A 104 29.03 0.75 -9.94
CA ASN A 104 29.10 1.86 -10.86
C ASN A 104 28.35 3.07 -10.27
N THR A 105 29.10 3.98 -9.65
CA THR A 105 28.54 5.15 -8.95
C THR A 105 27.94 6.19 -9.88
N SER A 106 28.41 6.30 -11.14
CA SER A 106 27.82 7.22 -12.12
C SER A 106 26.44 6.73 -12.57
N ALA A 107 26.31 5.44 -12.86
CA ALA A 107 25.02 4.80 -13.15
C ALA A 107 24.04 4.97 -11.98
N LEU A 108 24.49 4.69 -10.76
CA LEU A 108 23.66 4.88 -9.56
C LEU A 108 23.18 6.33 -9.41
N LYS A 109 24.06 7.31 -9.63
CA LYS A 109 23.72 8.73 -9.57
C LYS A 109 22.70 9.12 -10.64
N SER A 110 22.83 8.59 -11.86
CA SER A 110 21.85 8.78 -12.96
C SER A 110 20.47 8.28 -12.53
N ILE A 111 20.37 7.03 -12.07
CA ILE A 111 19.11 6.41 -11.62
C ILE A 111 18.44 7.25 -10.53
N ILE A 112 19.20 7.69 -9.53
CA ILE A 112 18.68 8.53 -8.43
C ILE A 112 18.18 9.87 -8.97
N ASN A 113 18.92 10.51 -9.88
CA ASN A 113 18.53 11.80 -10.46
C ASN A 113 17.30 11.67 -11.36
N PHE A 114 17.17 10.57 -12.10
CA PHE A 114 16.01 10.27 -12.91
C PHE A 114 14.74 10.17 -12.05
N ILE A 115 14.78 9.36 -10.98
CA ILE A 115 13.66 9.23 -10.03
C ILE A 115 13.31 10.59 -9.42
N ARG A 116 14.33 11.42 -9.13
CA ARG A 116 14.16 12.78 -8.60
C ARG A 116 13.67 13.81 -9.61
N GLY A 117 13.75 13.53 -10.91
CA GLY A 117 13.37 14.48 -11.98
C GLY A 117 14.38 15.58 -12.20
N LYS A 118 15.65 15.29 -11.91
CA LYS A 118 16.77 16.21 -12.07
C LYS A 118 17.57 15.94 -13.35
N GLU A 119 17.22 14.92 -14.12
CA GLU A 119 17.86 14.66 -15.41
C GLU A 119 17.29 15.57 -16.50
N SER A 120 18.19 16.15 -17.29
CA SER A 120 17.84 16.79 -18.56
C SER A 120 17.70 15.67 -19.59
N TYR A 121 16.48 15.41 -20.03
CA TYR A 121 16.15 14.40 -21.04
C TYR A 121 16.83 14.78 -22.36
N SER A 122 18.03 14.28 -22.62
CA SER A 122 18.84 14.63 -23.79
C SER A 122 18.66 13.61 -24.92
N ALA A 123 18.98 14.02 -26.15
CA ALA A 123 18.84 13.28 -27.40
C ALA A 123 19.71 11.99 -27.52
N GLU A 124 20.34 11.53 -26.43
CA GLU A 124 21.18 10.33 -26.39
C GLU A 124 20.41 9.07 -25.97
N TRP A 125 19.12 9.21 -25.64
CA TRP A 125 18.29 8.08 -25.25
C TRP A 125 17.84 7.30 -26.48
N SER A 126 17.89 5.97 -26.38
CA SER A 126 17.53 5.09 -27.47
C SER A 126 16.02 5.10 -27.71
N GLN A 127 15.63 4.85 -28.96
CA GLN A 127 14.27 4.49 -29.36
C GLN A 127 14.29 3.06 -29.92
N GLY A 128 13.38 2.19 -29.45
CA GLY A 128 13.20 0.84 -29.98
C GLY A 128 13.40 -0.28 -28.96
N GLN A 129 13.29 -1.52 -29.41
CA GLN A 129 13.32 -2.67 -28.50
C GLN A 129 14.73 -2.88 -27.92
N THR A 130 14.82 -3.08 -26.60
CA THR A 130 16.07 -3.44 -25.91
C THR A 130 15.77 -4.53 -24.89
N ASN A 131 16.56 -5.60 -24.90
CA ASN A 131 16.41 -6.69 -23.95
C ASN A 131 17.73 -6.91 -23.21
N VAL A 132 17.73 -6.64 -21.90
CA VAL A 132 18.90 -6.85 -21.05
C VAL A 132 18.87 -8.27 -20.53
N VAL A 133 19.84 -9.08 -20.97
CA VAL A 133 19.99 -10.46 -20.52
C VAL A 133 20.71 -10.47 -19.18
N SER A 134 20.08 -11.06 -18.16
CA SER A 134 20.69 -11.16 -16.83
C SER A 134 21.77 -12.25 -16.81
N ASN A 135 23.02 -11.86 -16.63
CA ASN A 135 24.15 -12.79 -16.45
C ASN A 135 24.38 -13.21 -14.99
N ILE A 136 23.59 -12.68 -14.05
CA ILE A 136 23.77 -12.94 -12.62
C ILE A 136 22.92 -14.13 -12.16
N LYS A 137 23.57 -15.14 -11.60
CA LYS A 137 22.91 -16.25 -10.89
C LYS A 137 22.96 -15.96 -9.38
N PRO A 138 21.87 -15.49 -8.76
CA PRO A 138 21.86 -15.24 -7.32
C PRO A 138 22.07 -16.56 -6.58
N VAL A 139 23.10 -16.61 -5.72
CA VAL A 139 23.25 -17.70 -4.75
C VAL A 139 22.14 -17.54 -3.73
N SER A 140 21.13 -18.42 -3.81
CA SER A 140 20.08 -18.44 -2.81
C SER A 140 20.70 -18.90 -1.48
N PRO A 141 20.57 -18.15 -0.38
CA PRO A 141 21.00 -18.66 0.90
C PRO A 141 20.27 -19.99 1.16
N VAL A 142 21.00 -21.00 1.62
CA VAL A 142 20.39 -22.23 2.13
C VAL A 142 19.34 -21.77 3.14
N LYS A 143 18.07 -22.17 2.95
CA LYS A 143 16.97 -21.78 3.86
C LYS A 143 17.26 -22.37 5.24
N LEU A 144 18.07 -21.65 6.03
CA LEU A 144 18.26 -21.90 7.44
C LEU A 144 16.94 -21.53 8.10
N THR A 145 16.17 -22.56 8.40
CA THR A 145 14.90 -22.52 9.13
C THR A 145 13.79 -21.73 8.44
N LYS A 146 12.70 -22.43 8.09
CA LYS A 146 11.44 -21.80 7.68
C LYS A 146 11.06 -20.82 8.81
N ALA A 147 11.08 -19.51 8.54
CA ALA A 147 10.63 -18.53 9.53
C ALA A 147 9.20 -18.92 9.94
N VAL A 148 9.05 -19.44 11.15
CA VAL A 148 7.73 -19.66 11.73
C VAL A 148 7.19 -18.27 11.97
N ARG A 149 6.19 -17.87 11.19
CA ARG A 149 5.45 -16.63 11.48
C ARG A 149 4.97 -16.75 12.92
N LEU A 150 5.56 -15.97 13.83
CA LEU A 150 4.93 -15.65 15.10
C LEU A 150 3.60 -14.99 14.73
N SER A 151 2.53 -15.77 14.75
CA SER A 151 1.18 -15.23 14.65
C SER A 151 1.00 -14.33 15.87
N ASN A 152 0.82 -13.03 15.65
CA ASN A 152 0.41 -12.12 16.72
C ASN A 152 -0.79 -12.74 17.43
N THR A 153 -0.72 -12.81 18.76
CA THR A 153 -1.84 -13.21 19.62
C THR A 153 -3.08 -12.42 19.21
N VAL A 154 -4.19 -13.14 19.10
CA VAL A 154 -5.49 -12.58 18.75
C VAL A 154 -6.35 -12.65 19.99
N THR A 155 -6.81 -11.49 20.47
CA THR A 155 -7.85 -11.44 21.50
C THR A 155 -9.17 -11.17 20.81
N ALA A 156 -10.21 -11.94 21.15
CA ALA A 156 -11.57 -11.75 20.66
C ALA A 156 -12.52 -11.54 21.85
N PRO A 157 -12.67 -10.28 22.32
CA PRO A 157 -13.59 -9.90 23.38
C PRO A 157 -15.01 -10.36 23.13
N LYS A 158 -15.72 -10.70 24.21
CA LYS A 158 -17.14 -11.10 24.19
C LYS A 158 -18.09 -10.02 24.71
N SER A 159 -17.59 -8.98 25.35
CA SER A 159 -18.40 -7.88 25.88
C SER A 159 -17.86 -6.50 25.49
N ILE A 160 -18.68 -5.47 25.67
CA ILE A 160 -18.28 -4.07 25.44
C ILE A 160 -17.14 -3.67 26.40
N GLU A 161 -17.21 -4.09 27.66
CA GLU A 161 -16.17 -3.83 28.67
C GLU A 161 -14.85 -4.49 28.29
N GLU A 162 -14.89 -5.74 27.84
CA GLU A 162 -13.69 -6.43 27.35
C GLU A 162 -13.12 -5.75 26.10
N CYS A 163 -13.95 -5.25 25.18
CA CYS A 163 -13.50 -4.47 24.03
C CYS A 163 -12.74 -3.22 24.46
N ARG A 164 -13.28 -2.45 25.42
CA ARG A 164 -12.60 -1.26 25.96
C ARG A 164 -11.31 -1.60 26.69
N PHE A 165 -11.32 -2.69 27.46
CA PHE A 165 -10.15 -3.17 28.17
C PHE A 165 -9.04 -3.61 27.22
N GLU A 166 -9.36 -4.27 26.11
CA GLU A 166 -8.36 -4.62 25.10
C GLU A 166 -7.88 -3.40 24.31
N ALA A 167 -8.76 -2.42 24.04
CA ALA A 167 -8.37 -1.16 23.39
C ALA A 167 -7.35 -0.37 24.24
N SER A 168 -7.52 -0.33 25.57
CA SER A 168 -6.60 0.40 26.47
C SER A 168 -5.21 -0.22 26.56
N LYS A 169 -5.02 -1.48 26.13
CA LYS A 169 -3.72 -2.17 26.08
C LYS A 169 -2.95 -1.95 24.78
N LEU A 170 -3.51 -1.21 23.82
CA LEU A 170 -2.90 -1.01 22.51
C LEU A 170 -1.76 0.00 22.56
N ASN A 171 -0.58 -0.43 22.99
CA ASN A 171 0.62 0.41 23.14
C ASN A 171 1.10 1.13 21.86
N ARG A 172 0.61 0.71 20.68
CA ARG A 172 0.95 1.32 19.38
C ARG A 172 -0.10 2.29 18.88
N ALA A 173 -1.29 2.34 19.50
CA ALA A 173 -2.37 3.19 19.04
C ALA A 173 -2.03 4.66 19.26
N THR A 174 -2.26 5.49 18.25
CA THR A 174 -2.22 6.96 18.42
C THR A 174 -3.50 7.43 19.12
N PRO A 175 -3.57 8.69 19.60
CA PRO A 175 -4.81 9.26 20.12
C PRO A 175 -5.99 9.17 19.13
N GLU A 176 -5.73 9.34 17.84
CA GLU A 176 -6.70 9.22 16.76
C GLU A 176 -7.20 7.77 16.59
N ASP A 177 -6.29 6.79 16.67
CA ASP A 177 -6.66 5.36 16.64
C ASP A 177 -7.63 5.01 17.78
N LEU A 178 -7.33 5.49 19.00
CA LEU A 178 -8.15 5.24 20.19
C LEU A 178 -9.50 5.95 20.10
N ALA A 179 -9.52 7.22 19.70
CA ALA A 179 -10.75 7.99 19.55
C ALA A 179 -11.72 7.38 18.53
N PHE A 180 -11.19 6.86 17.42
CA PHE A 180 -11.96 6.08 16.46
C PHE A 180 -12.52 4.79 17.07
N LEU A 181 -11.67 4.00 17.73
CA LEU A 181 -12.08 2.72 18.32
C LEU A 181 -13.13 2.90 19.41
N ASP A 182 -12.96 3.88 20.29
CA ASP A 182 -13.91 4.21 21.34
C ASP A 182 -15.25 4.63 20.74
N SER A 183 -15.27 5.51 19.73
CA SER A 183 -16.51 5.93 19.08
C SER A 183 -17.22 4.79 18.32
N LEU A 184 -16.45 3.86 17.76
CA LEU A 184 -16.97 2.67 17.09
C LEU A 184 -17.61 1.69 18.11
N ILE A 185 -16.96 1.47 19.25
CA ILE A 185 -17.48 0.64 20.35
C ILE A 185 -18.70 1.31 21.00
N ASP A 186 -18.67 2.63 21.20
CA ASP A 186 -19.78 3.41 21.72
C ASP A 186 -21.01 3.28 20.85
N SER A 187 -20.84 3.31 19.52
CA SER A 187 -21.96 3.13 18.59
C SER A 187 -22.63 1.77 18.74
N LEU A 188 -21.83 0.71 18.93
CA LEU A 188 -22.36 -0.63 19.19
C LEU A 188 -23.10 -0.68 20.53
N ASN A 189 -22.50 -0.12 21.58
CA ASN A 189 -23.08 -0.06 22.92
C ASN A 189 -24.39 0.74 22.95
N GLN A 190 -24.47 1.86 22.23
CA GLN A 190 -25.69 2.67 22.14
C GLN A 190 -26.81 1.95 21.39
N MET A 191 -26.49 1.16 20.36
CA MET A 191 -27.48 0.44 19.58
C MET A 191 -27.98 -0.84 20.25
N TYR A 192 -27.11 -1.59 20.94
CA TYR A 192 -27.43 -2.93 21.42
C TYR A 192 -27.17 -3.16 22.92
N GLY A 193 -26.39 -2.30 23.58
CA GLY A 193 -25.95 -2.49 24.98
C GLY A 193 -24.93 -3.63 25.19
N GLU A 194 -24.76 -4.50 24.20
CA GLU A 194 -23.84 -5.64 24.20
C GLU A 194 -23.24 -5.85 22.81
N VAL A 195 -22.34 -6.84 22.67
CA VAL A 195 -21.84 -7.27 21.35
C VAL A 195 -22.86 -8.25 20.74
N PRO A 196 -23.57 -7.90 19.65
CA PRO A 196 -24.60 -8.76 19.08
C PRO A 196 -24.03 -10.08 18.55
N LEU A 197 -24.87 -11.13 18.54
CA LEU A 197 -24.54 -12.40 17.87
C LEU A 197 -24.20 -12.14 16.39
N GLY A 198 -23.08 -12.71 15.93
CA GLY A 198 -22.56 -12.50 14.58
C GLY A 198 -21.71 -11.22 14.40
N CYS A 199 -21.61 -10.37 15.42
CA CYS A 199 -20.65 -9.27 15.47
C CYS A 199 -19.46 -9.65 16.37
N ARG A 200 -18.25 -9.21 16.00
CA ARG A 200 -17.07 -9.37 16.87
C ARG A 200 -15.94 -8.41 16.52
N PHE A 201 -15.06 -8.18 17.48
CA PHE A 201 -13.77 -7.53 17.31
C PHE A 201 -12.64 -8.54 17.49
N GLU A 202 -11.60 -8.43 16.67
CA GLU A 202 -10.32 -9.12 16.87
C GLU A 202 -9.21 -8.10 17.09
N PHE A 203 -8.64 -8.08 18.28
CA PHE A 203 -7.53 -7.22 18.67
C PHE A 203 -6.21 -7.94 18.40
N ARG A 204 -5.29 -7.21 17.77
CA ARG A 204 -3.88 -7.61 17.57
C ARG A 204 -3.01 -6.39 17.84
N SER A 205 -1.74 -6.65 18.16
CA SER A 205 -0.75 -5.60 18.47
C SER A 205 -0.56 -4.51 17.39
N SER A 206 -0.98 -4.76 16.15
CA SER A 206 -0.79 -3.85 15.01
C SER A 206 -2.09 -3.43 14.33
N ARG A 207 -3.23 -3.99 14.73
CA ARG A 207 -4.52 -3.74 14.07
C ARG A 207 -5.68 -4.24 14.92
N VAL A 208 -6.84 -3.62 14.73
CA VAL A 208 -8.12 -4.13 15.20
C VAL A 208 -8.99 -4.43 14.00
N SER A 209 -9.59 -5.62 13.96
CA SER A 209 -10.50 -6.03 12.89
C SER A 209 -11.92 -6.16 13.43
N PHE A 210 -12.90 -5.69 12.67
CA PHE A 210 -14.31 -5.71 13.03
C PHE A 210 -15.11 -6.55 12.02
N PHE A 211 -16.06 -7.32 12.54
CA PHE A 211 -16.79 -8.35 11.80
C PHE A 211 -18.29 -8.17 12.06
N ASN A 212 -19.10 -8.38 11.02
CA ASN A 212 -20.56 -8.50 11.11
C ASN A 212 -21.01 -9.53 10.06
N GLU A 213 -21.54 -10.66 10.54
CA GLU A 213 -22.00 -11.78 9.71
C GLU A 213 -23.28 -11.46 8.93
N SER A 214 -24.16 -10.61 9.46
CA SER A 214 -25.42 -10.22 8.79
C SER A 214 -25.20 -9.44 7.49
N VAL A 215 -24.02 -8.84 7.31
CA VAL A 215 -23.70 -7.97 6.16
C VAL A 215 -22.71 -8.61 5.19
N SER A 216 -22.32 -9.88 5.38
CA SER A 216 -21.38 -10.56 4.47
C SER A 216 -21.60 -12.06 4.32
N GLU A 217 -22.08 -12.45 3.13
CA GLU A 217 -22.43 -13.83 2.74
C GLU A 217 -21.27 -14.83 2.72
N SER A 218 -20.02 -14.36 2.62
CA SER A 218 -18.84 -15.21 2.74
C SER A 218 -17.95 -14.64 3.84
N SER A 219 -17.74 -15.41 4.91
CA SER A 219 -16.71 -15.24 5.93
C SER A 219 -16.14 -13.82 6.06
N SER A 220 -16.55 -13.15 7.12
CA SER A 220 -15.60 -12.55 8.06
C SER A 220 -14.86 -11.26 7.63
N ARG A 221 -15.06 -10.22 8.45
CA ARG A 221 -14.40 -8.91 8.48
C ARG A 221 -14.97 -7.89 7.50
N VAL A 222 -15.74 -6.96 8.06
CA VAL A 222 -16.29 -5.80 7.35
C VAL A 222 -15.29 -4.64 7.27
N GLY A 223 -14.30 -4.62 8.17
CA GLY A 223 -13.15 -3.74 8.05
C GLY A 223 -12.12 -3.90 9.17
N ARG A 224 -11.13 -3.01 9.17
CA ARG A 224 -10.05 -2.95 10.17
C ARG A 224 -9.44 -1.55 10.25
N ILE A 225 -8.80 -1.26 11.36
CA ILE A 225 -7.87 -0.14 11.54
C ILE A 225 -6.45 -0.68 11.71
N GLU A 226 -5.47 -0.05 11.04
CA GLU A 226 -4.04 -0.32 11.25
C GLU A 226 -3.45 0.71 12.21
N LEU A 227 -2.86 0.23 13.31
CA LEU A 227 -2.47 1.06 14.45
C LEU A 227 -1.05 1.64 14.31
N GLY A 228 -0.84 2.84 14.87
CA GLY A 228 0.47 3.46 15.02
C GLY A 228 1.04 4.04 13.73
N LYS A 229 0.18 4.27 12.73
CA LYS A 229 0.51 5.06 11.55
C LYS A 229 0.35 6.54 11.88
N LYS A 230 1.12 7.41 11.22
CA LYS A 230 0.99 8.87 11.38
C LYS A 230 -0.44 9.37 11.15
N ASN A 231 -1.13 8.76 10.19
CA ASN A 231 -2.56 8.91 9.98
C ASN A 231 -3.18 7.50 10.01
N PRO A 232 -4.22 7.25 10.83
CA PRO A 232 -4.88 5.95 10.88
C PRO A 232 -5.39 5.53 9.51
N ASP A 233 -5.01 4.32 9.05
CA ASP A 233 -5.58 3.73 7.84
C ASP A 233 -6.74 2.81 8.26
N ILE A 234 -7.97 3.28 8.01
CA ILE A 234 -9.18 2.47 8.18
C ILE A 234 -9.54 1.86 6.84
N ILE A 235 -9.73 0.55 6.83
CA ILE A 235 -9.97 -0.24 5.62
C ILE A 235 -11.33 -0.92 5.77
N VAL A 236 -12.27 -0.62 4.88
CA VAL A 236 -13.68 -1.07 4.97
C VAL A 236 -14.15 -1.62 3.62
N LEU A 237 -15.09 -2.56 3.63
CA LEU A 237 -15.74 -3.05 2.42
C LEU A 237 -16.42 -1.90 1.65
N THR A 238 -16.10 -1.75 0.37
CA THR A 238 -16.64 -0.69 -0.50
C THR A 238 -18.16 -0.68 -0.51
N ARG A 239 -18.81 -1.84 -0.56
CA ARG A 239 -20.29 -1.93 -0.62
C ARG A 239 -21.00 -1.32 0.59
N LEU A 240 -20.33 -1.27 1.76
CA LEU A 240 -20.90 -0.69 2.98
C LEU A 240 -20.91 0.84 2.93
N VAL A 241 -19.90 1.41 2.30
CA VAL A 241 -19.59 2.85 2.41
C VAL A 241 -19.71 3.59 1.08
N ALA A 242 -20.02 2.90 -0.01
CA ALA A 242 -20.10 3.48 -1.35
C ALA A 242 -21.07 4.67 -1.44
N PHE A 243 -22.17 4.63 -0.68
CA PHE A 243 -23.20 5.67 -0.64
C PHE A 243 -23.24 6.45 0.68
N ALA A 244 -22.22 6.29 1.53
CA ALA A 244 -22.14 6.94 2.84
C ALA A 244 -21.60 8.38 2.70
N ASN A 245 -22.42 9.29 2.17
CA ASN A 245 -22.02 10.68 1.90
C ASN A 245 -21.46 11.40 3.14
N ARG A 246 -22.04 11.16 4.32
CA ARG A 246 -21.55 11.72 5.59
C ARG A 246 -20.15 11.23 5.92
N LEU A 247 -19.92 9.93 5.84
CA LEU A 247 -18.61 9.32 6.09
C LEU A 247 -17.56 9.84 5.11
N ASN A 248 -17.90 9.94 3.82
CA ASN A 248 -17.03 10.47 2.77
C ASN A 248 -16.73 11.97 2.95
N SER A 249 -17.59 12.73 3.63
CA SER A 249 -17.36 14.14 3.95
C SER A 249 -16.39 14.34 5.13
N ILE A 250 -16.32 13.37 6.05
CA ILE A 250 -15.39 13.40 7.18
C ILE A 250 -13.98 13.03 6.70
N ALA A 251 -13.87 11.95 5.93
CA ALA A 251 -12.62 11.55 5.30
C ALA A 251 -12.90 11.04 3.87
N PRO A 252 -12.22 11.58 2.86
CA PRO A 252 -12.43 11.14 1.48
C PRO A 252 -11.93 9.69 1.29
N PRO A 253 -12.70 8.84 0.59
CA PRO A 253 -12.30 7.47 0.31
C PRO A 253 -11.11 7.42 -0.64
N ARG A 254 -10.13 6.57 -0.34
CA ARG A 254 -8.97 6.29 -1.19
C ARG A 254 -8.96 4.83 -1.65
N PRO A 255 -8.36 4.53 -2.82
CA PRO A 255 -8.10 3.16 -3.25
C PRO A 255 -7.26 2.38 -2.23
N HIS A 256 -7.44 1.06 -2.22
CA HIS A 256 -6.67 0.12 -1.41
C HIS A 256 -6.03 -0.96 -2.32
N ASP A 257 -4.82 -1.40 -2.00
CA ASP A 257 -4.00 -2.35 -2.80
C ASP A 257 -4.71 -3.67 -3.10
N LYS A 258 -5.52 -4.17 -2.16
CA LYS A 258 -6.33 -5.40 -2.32
C LYS A 258 -7.47 -5.32 -3.34
N GLY A 259 -7.67 -4.19 -4.02
CA GLY A 259 -8.62 -4.06 -5.12
C GLY A 259 -9.92 -3.33 -4.74
N PRO A 260 -10.85 -3.17 -5.71
CA PRO A 260 -11.95 -2.20 -5.64
C PRO A 260 -13.03 -2.55 -4.59
N HIS A 261 -12.99 -3.76 -4.03
CA HIS A 261 -13.93 -4.22 -3.00
C HIS A 261 -13.60 -3.67 -1.60
N MET A 262 -12.43 -3.06 -1.40
CA MET A 262 -12.07 -2.34 -0.17
C MET A 262 -11.78 -0.87 -0.46
N ARG A 263 -12.12 0.00 0.49
CA ARG A 263 -11.71 1.41 0.51
C ARG A 263 -10.88 1.69 1.75
N ARG A 264 -9.94 2.63 1.60
CA ARG A 264 -9.09 3.15 2.66
C ARG A 264 -9.54 4.57 3.02
N TYR A 265 -9.57 4.89 4.30
CA TYR A 265 -9.79 6.23 4.82
C TYR A 265 -8.62 6.62 5.71
N ARG A 266 -8.19 7.88 5.59
CA ARG A 266 -7.17 8.47 6.46
C ARG A 266 -7.84 9.50 7.35
N LEU A 267 -7.75 9.29 8.66
CA LEU A 267 -8.35 10.20 9.63
C LEU A 267 -7.44 11.41 9.83
N PRO A 268 -7.99 12.64 9.82
CA PRO A 268 -7.18 13.87 9.85
C PRO A 268 -6.74 14.27 11.27
N ASP A 269 -7.60 14.07 12.26
CA ASP A 269 -7.41 14.47 13.66
C ASP A 269 -8.33 13.66 14.60
N ILE A 270 -8.29 13.96 15.90
CA ILE A 270 -9.08 13.26 16.93
C ILE A 270 -10.59 13.44 16.70
N ALA A 271 -11.08 14.66 16.45
CA ALA A 271 -12.51 14.92 16.27
C ALA A 271 -13.06 14.25 14.99
N GLY A 272 -12.28 14.26 13.91
CA GLY A 272 -12.56 13.52 12.69
C GLY A 272 -12.59 12.01 12.94
N SER A 273 -11.66 11.49 13.75
CA SER A 273 -11.63 10.08 14.15
C SER A 273 -12.88 9.65 14.92
N GLU A 274 -13.33 10.48 15.87
CA GLU A 274 -14.55 10.22 16.65
C GLU A 274 -15.80 10.19 15.76
N ASN A 275 -15.99 11.24 14.96
CA ASN A 275 -17.14 11.34 14.06
C ASN A 275 -17.14 10.22 13.03
N PHE A 276 -15.97 9.88 12.48
CA PHE A 276 -15.84 8.78 11.54
C PHE A 276 -16.15 7.44 12.18
N GLY A 277 -15.65 7.18 13.40
CA GLY A 277 -15.94 5.98 14.18
C GLY A 277 -17.43 5.82 14.45
N ARG A 278 -18.11 6.92 14.79
CA ARG A 278 -19.57 6.95 15.02
C ARG A 278 -20.37 6.63 13.77
N GLU A 279 -20.10 7.33 12.67
CA GLU A 279 -20.82 7.12 11.40
C GLU A 279 -20.54 5.72 10.82
N LEU A 280 -19.30 5.25 10.89
CA LEU A 280 -18.95 3.90 10.46
C LEU A 280 -19.62 2.84 11.33
N GLY A 281 -19.67 3.06 12.65
CA GLY A 281 -20.36 2.18 13.59
C GLY A 281 -21.84 2.06 13.28
N ALA A 282 -22.50 3.20 13.03
CA ALA A 282 -23.87 3.21 12.53
C ALA A 282 -24.00 2.35 11.27
N ILE A 283 -23.20 2.58 10.23
CA ILE A 283 -23.30 1.82 8.97
C ILE A 283 -23.08 0.31 9.16
N ILE A 284 -22.07 -0.07 9.95
CA ILE A 284 -21.70 -1.48 10.13
C ILE A 284 -22.73 -2.20 10.98
N PHE A 285 -23.24 -1.55 12.02
CA PHE A 285 -24.03 -2.20 13.06
C PHE A 285 -25.52 -1.84 13.02
N SER A 286 -26.00 -0.90 12.20
CA SER A 286 -27.43 -0.54 12.12
C SER A 286 -28.27 -1.56 11.34
N SER A 287 -28.12 -2.86 11.57
CA SER A 287 -28.76 -3.90 10.76
C SER A 287 -30.20 -3.52 10.39
N LYS A 288 -30.50 -3.49 9.09
CA LYS A 288 -31.85 -3.82 8.64
C LYS A 288 -32.11 -5.24 9.15
N THR A 289 -32.79 -5.34 10.28
CA THR A 289 -33.62 -6.49 10.61
C THR A 289 -34.83 -6.43 9.67
N GLU A 290 -34.69 -7.04 8.50
CA GLU A 290 -35.82 -7.61 7.75
C GLU A 290 -35.47 -9.06 7.42
#